data_AF-M8B325-F1
#
_entry.id   AF-M8B325-F1
#
_cell.length_a   1.000
_cell.length_b   1.000
_cell.length_c   1.000
_cell.angle_alpha   90.00
_cell.angle_beta   90.00
_cell.angle_gamma   90.00
#
_symmetry.space_group_name_H-M   'P 1'
#
loop_
_entity.id
_entity.type
_entity.pdbx_description
1 polymer ?
#
loop_
_entity_poly.entity_id
_entity_poly.type
_entity_poly.pdbx_seq_one_letter_code
_entity_poly.pdbx_strand_id
1 'polypeptide(L)'
;MHSTALVGLQLFLLLLSLASPASSCTEQEEHSLLQFLTGLSQEAGLAVSWRNGTDCCKWEGITCNRDGGVTEVSLASKGLEGRISPHLAGLTGLLCVNLSHNSFSGGLPPELMYSRSIIVLDVSFSRLSGVLHEPPSSVTTTLPLQVLNISSNQFGAEFPSHTWKVMQNLVVLNASNNSFTGHILPSLCLSPSLAVLDLCYNQLSGGIPAAPGGCFLLQRAVSQQFNDCGFQLQRARSGSDVGDALQK
;
A
#
# COMPACT_ATOMS: atom_id res chain seq x y z
N MET A 1 36.90 -52.05 -32.24
CA MET A 1 35.89 -51.10 -32.79
C MET A 1 34.82 -50.79 -31.74
N HIS A 2 35.20 -50.25 -30.60
CA HIS A 2 34.29 -49.78 -29.55
C HIS A 2 34.84 -48.48 -28.99
N SER A 3 33.94 -47.58 -28.58
CA SER A 3 34.23 -46.36 -27.80
C SER A 3 34.45 -45.06 -28.58
N THR A 4 33.47 -44.67 -29.41
CA THR A 4 33.23 -43.25 -29.76
C THR A 4 31.79 -42.79 -29.49
N ALA A 5 30.87 -43.72 -29.17
CA ALA A 5 29.46 -43.41 -28.93
C ALA A 5 29.15 -42.87 -27.52
N LEU A 6 30.06 -43.01 -26.55
CA LEU A 6 29.80 -42.63 -25.15
C LEU A 6 30.06 -41.14 -24.84
N VAL A 7 30.92 -40.49 -25.64
CA VAL A 7 31.33 -39.09 -25.40
C VAL A 7 30.26 -38.10 -25.90
N GLY A 8 29.44 -38.50 -26.87
CA GLY A 8 28.34 -37.66 -27.39
C GLY A 8 27.12 -37.59 -26.46
N LEU A 9 26.87 -38.60 -25.63
CA LEU A 9 25.72 -38.63 -24.71
C LEU A 9 25.94 -37.77 -23.45
N GLN A 10 27.19 -37.61 -23.01
CA GLN A 10 27.51 -36.77 -21.84
C GLN A 10 27.43 -35.26 -22.15
N LEU A 11 27.68 -34.85 -23.40
CA LEU A 11 27.54 -33.45 -23.80
C LEU A 11 26.06 -33.03 -23.99
N PHE A 12 25.17 -33.97 -24.32
CA PHE A 12 23.74 -33.70 -24.49
C PHE A 12 23.00 -33.59 -23.14
N LEU A 13 23.50 -34.23 -22.08
CA LEU A 13 22.97 -34.11 -20.72
C LEU A 13 23.45 -32.84 -19.99
N LEU A 14 24.52 -32.18 -20.47
CA LEU A 14 24.98 -30.89 -19.92
C LEU A 14 24.27 -29.67 -20.53
N LEU A 15 23.46 -29.86 -21.58
CA LEU A 15 22.64 -28.80 -22.21
C LEU A 15 21.19 -28.81 -21.73
N LEU A 16 20.78 -29.77 -20.88
CA LEU A 16 19.48 -29.83 -20.21
C LEU A 16 19.60 -29.35 -18.76
N SER A 17 19.81 -28.04 -18.57
CA SER A 17 19.28 -27.22 -17.46
C SER A 17 20.12 -25.95 -17.20
N LEU A 18 20.36 -25.16 -18.25
CA LEU A 18 20.41 -23.70 -18.08
C LEU A 18 19.02 -23.07 -18.26
N ALA A 19 17.96 -23.88 -18.16
CA ALA A 19 16.66 -23.33 -17.83
C ALA A 19 16.77 -22.85 -16.38
N SER A 20 16.90 -21.54 -16.20
CA SER A 20 16.60 -20.91 -14.91
C SER A 20 15.31 -21.56 -14.40
N PRO A 21 15.25 -22.06 -13.16
CA PRO A 21 13.97 -22.48 -12.60
C PRO A 21 13.02 -21.31 -12.83
N ALA A 22 11.89 -21.56 -13.50
CA ALA A 22 10.89 -20.52 -13.69
C ALA A 22 10.58 -19.98 -12.29
N SER A 23 10.96 -18.73 -12.04
CA SER A 23 10.82 -18.11 -10.74
C SER A 23 9.33 -17.86 -10.51
N SER A 24 8.68 -18.80 -9.83
CA SER A 24 7.28 -18.68 -9.40
C SER A 24 7.23 -18.06 -8.01
N CYS A 25 6.07 -17.55 -7.64
CA CYS A 25 5.86 -17.18 -6.24
C CYS A 25 5.94 -18.40 -5.31
N THR A 26 6.19 -18.11 -4.04
CA THR A 26 6.26 -19.13 -2.99
C THR A 26 4.86 -19.61 -2.59
N GLU A 27 4.77 -20.83 -2.05
CA GLU A 27 3.50 -21.37 -1.52
C GLU A 27 2.91 -20.47 -0.42
N GLN A 28 3.75 -19.78 0.36
CA GLN A 28 3.31 -18.86 1.40
C GLN A 28 2.67 -17.59 0.82
N GLU A 29 3.23 -17.06 -0.27
CA GLU A 29 2.67 -15.90 -0.98
C GLU A 29 1.33 -16.27 -1.63
N GLU A 30 1.30 -17.41 -2.31
CA GLU A 30 0.08 -17.99 -2.88
C GLU A 30 -1.01 -18.13 -1.79
N HIS A 31 -0.66 -18.73 -0.65
CA HIS A 31 -1.58 -18.90 0.46
C HIS A 31 -2.09 -17.57 1.01
N SER A 32 -1.21 -16.57 1.17
CA SER A 32 -1.59 -15.24 1.68
C SER A 32 -2.57 -14.53 0.75
N LEU A 33 -2.39 -14.67 -0.56
CA LEU A 33 -3.31 -14.14 -1.57
C LEU A 33 -4.65 -14.89 -1.58
N LEU A 34 -4.65 -16.22 -1.48
CA LEU A 34 -5.90 -16.98 -1.38
C LEU A 34 -6.67 -16.65 -0.09
N GLN A 35 -5.99 -16.41 1.02
CA GLN A 35 -6.61 -15.93 2.26
C GLN A 35 -7.20 -14.52 2.11
N PHE A 36 -6.59 -13.66 1.30
CA PHE A 36 -7.20 -12.38 0.93
C PHE A 36 -8.49 -12.59 0.14
N LEU A 37 -8.48 -13.47 -0.86
CA LEU A 37 -9.65 -13.81 -1.67
C LEU A 37 -10.81 -14.33 -0.80
N THR A 38 -10.54 -15.17 0.20
CA THR A 38 -11.58 -15.68 1.11
C THR A 38 -12.23 -14.61 2.00
N GLY A 39 -11.58 -13.45 2.18
CA GLY A 39 -12.12 -12.32 2.95
C GLY A 39 -13.11 -11.45 2.16
N LEU A 40 -13.24 -11.69 0.85
CA LEU A 40 -14.15 -10.97 -0.03
C LEU A 40 -15.56 -11.55 0.07
N SER A 41 -16.56 -10.66 0.08
CA SER A 41 -17.97 -11.05 -0.10
C SER A 41 -18.40 -10.99 -1.56
N GLN A 42 -17.67 -10.24 -2.39
CA GLN A 42 -17.80 -10.21 -3.84
C GLN A 42 -16.38 -10.12 -4.41
N GLU A 43 -15.95 -11.17 -5.11
CA GLU A 43 -14.61 -11.24 -5.71
C GLU A 43 -14.58 -10.89 -7.21
N ALA A 44 -15.73 -10.54 -7.81
CA ALA A 44 -15.85 -10.07 -9.19
C ALA A 44 -15.12 -10.94 -10.25
N GLY A 45 -15.09 -12.26 -10.03
CA GLY A 45 -14.45 -13.21 -10.93
C GLY A 45 -12.95 -13.44 -10.70
N LEU A 46 -12.33 -12.83 -9.68
CA LEU A 46 -10.91 -13.06 -9.36
C LEU A 46 -10.58 -14.53 -9.14
N ALA A 47 -11.50 -15.32 -8.57
CA ALA A 47 -11.34 -16.76 -8.37
C ALA A 47 -11.10 -17.56 -9.66
N VAL A 48 -11.44 -16.99 -10.83
CA VAL A 48 -11.13 -17.62 -12.13
C VAL A 48 -9.63 -17.57 -12.42
N SER A 49 -8.96 -16.50 -11.99
CA SER A 49 -7.52 -16.29 -12.16
C SER A 49 -6.72 -16.83 -10.98
N TRP A 50 -7.17 -16.57 -9.75
CA TRP A 50 -6.48 -16.92 -8.50
C TRP A 50 -6.78 -18.36 -8.11
N ARG A 51 -6.06 -19.30 -8.71
CA ARG A 51 -6.30 -20.74 -8.53
C ARG A 51 -5.21 -21.39 -7.69
N ASN A 52 -5.62 -22.13 -6.68
CA ASN A 52 -4.73 -22.95 -5.86
C ASN A 52 -3.88 -23.90 -6.73
N GLY A 53 -2.59 -24.00 -6.44
CA GLY A 53 -1.58 -24.79 -7.15
C GLY A 53 -1.13 -24.17 -8.47
N THR A 54 -1.40 -22.89 -8.71
CA THR A 54 -0.93 -22.18 -9.91
C THR A 54 -0.02 -21.01 -9.53
N ASP A 55 0.92 -20.71 -10.42
CA ASP A 55 1.89 -19.62 -10.22
C ASP A 55 1.18 -18.27 -10.08
N CYS A 56 1.18 -17.72 -8.85
CA CYS A 56 0.50 -16.48 -8.54
C CYS A 56 1.09 -15.24 -9.20
N CYS A 57 2.32 -15.33 -9.75
CA CYS A 57 2.87 -14.28 -10.61
C CYS A 57 2.14 -14.13 -11.95
N LYS A 58 1.24 -15.06 -12.28
CA LYS A 58 0.36 -15.00 -13.47
C LYS A 58 -1.06 -14.58 -13.13
N TRP A 59 -1.35 -14.36 -11.85
CA TRP A 59 -2.69 -13.99 -11.41
C TRP A 59 -3.00 -12.54 -11.74
N GLU A 60 -4.27 -12.28 -12.02
CA GLU A 60 -4.76 -10.94 -12.29
C GLU A 60 -4.44 -10.01 -11.13
N GLY A 61 -3.79 -8.89 -11.45
CA GLY A 61 -3.43 -7.87 -10.47
C GLY A 61 -2.20 -8.19 -9.62
N ILE A 62 -1.46 -9.27 -9.89
CA ILE A 62 -0.24 -9.61 -9.16
C ILE A 62 0.99 -9.32 -10.02
N THR A 63 1.94 -8.55 -9.47
CA THR A 63 3.26 -8.33 -10.08
C THR A 63 4.35 -8.94 -9.21
N CYS A 64 5.23 -9.73 -9.82
CA CYS A 64 6.39 -10.31 -9.16
C CYS A 64 7.71 -9.69 -9.63
N ASN A 65 8.73 -9.77 -8.78
CA ASN A 65 10.11 -9.45 -9.16
C ASN A 65 10.75 -10.58 -9.99
N ARG A 66 12.03 -10.42 -10.34
CA ARG A 66 12.80 -11.39 -11.14
C ARG A 66 13.00 -12.74 -10.46
N ASP A 67 12.87 -12.79 -9.13
CA ASP A 67 13.03 -13.99 -8.32
C ASP A 67 11.67 -14.65 -8.00
N GLY A 68 10.57 -14.13 -8.57
CA GLY A 68 9.21 -14.66 -8.37
C GLY A 68 8.50 -14.14 -7.11
N GLY A 69 9.16 -13.31 -6.30
CA GLY A 69 8.54 -12.74 -5.10
C GLY A 69 7.49 -11.68 -5.46
N VAL A 70 6.34 -11.73 -4.79
CA VAL A 70 5.22 -10.81 -5.02
C VAL A 70 5.58 -9.42 -4.51
N THR A 71 5.54 -8.44 -5.42
CA THR A 71 5.91 -7.04 -5.14
C THR A 71 4.76 -6.07 -5.23
N GLU A 72 3.67 -6.41 -5.93
CA GLU A 72 2.51 -5.54 -6.06
C GLU A 72 1.21 -6.34 -6.14
N VAL A 73 0.19 -5.80 -5.48
CA VAL A 73 -1.22 -6.22 -5.61
C VAL A 73 -2.00 -5.00 -6.10
N SER A 74 -2.42 -5.03 -7.37
CA SER A 74 -3.18 -3.97 -8.02
C SER A 74 -4.54 -4.47 -8.52
N LEU A 75 -5.57 -4.21 -7.71
CA LEU A 75 -6.95 -4.64 -7.92
C LEU A 75 -7.94 -3.45 -7.91
N ALA A 76 -7.49 -2.30 -8.40
CA ALA A 76 -8.31 -1.11 -8.48
C ALA A 76 -9.54 -1.29 -9.40
N SER A 77 -10.67 -0.70 -9.05
CA SER A 77 -11.90 -0.69 -9.87
C SER A 77 -12.40 -2.09 -10.27
N LYS A 78 -12.24 -3.09 -9.41
CA LYS A 78 -12.68 -4.46 -9.68
C LYS A 78 -14.09 -4.76 -9.15
N GLY A 79 -14.70 -3.84 -8.41
CA GLY A 79 -16.01 -4.06 -7.80
C GLY A 79 -15.95 -5.04 -6.63
N LEU A 80 -14.81 -5.09 -5.92
CA LEU A 80 -14.62 -5.99 -4.78
C LEU A 80 -15.39 -5.48 -3.57
N GLU A 81 -16.02 -6.40 -2.84
CA GLU A 81 -16.70 -6.12 -1.58
C GLU A 81 -16.17 -7.04 -0.46
N GLY A 82 -16.41 -6.65 0.79
CA GLY A 82 -16.01 -7.41 1.97
C GLY A 82 -15.05 -6.61 2.84
N ARG A 83 -14.12 -7.31 3.51
CA ARG A 83 -13.08 -6.69 4.35
C ARG A 83 -11.72 -6.90 3.73
N ILE A 84 -10.83 -5.92 3.90
CA ILE A 84 -9.42 -6.11 3.54
C ILE A 84 -8.82 -7.11 4.53
N SER A 85 -8.31 -8.23 4.02
CA SER A 85 -7.69 -9.26 4.86
C SER A 85 -6.31 -8.81 5.36
N PRO A 86 -5.97 -9.01 6.65
CA PRO A 86 -4.62 -8.73 7.18
C PRO A 86 -3.54 -9.61 6.55
N HIS A 87 -3.93 -10.73 5.90
CA HIS A 87 -2.98 -11.68 5.31
C HIS A 87 -2.14 -11.10 4.17
N LEU A 88 -2.56 -10.00 3.54
CA LEU A 88 -1.70 -9.27 2.60
C LEU A 88 -0.39 -8.78 3.25
N ALA A 89 -0.38 -8.51 4.56
CA ALA A 89 0.83 -8.15 5.29
C ALA A 89 1.83 -9.32 5.44
N GLY A 90 1.39 -10.56 5.16
CA GLY A 90 2.26 -11.74 5.11
C GLY A 90 3.17 -11.78 3.88
N LEU A 91 2.88 -10.98 2.85
CA LEU A 91 3.70 -10.82 1.67
C LEU A 91 4.89 -9.89 1.99
N THR A 92 5.97 -10.45 2.52
CA THR A 92 7.12 -9.66 3.03
C THR A 92 7.91 -8.91 1.95
N GLY A 93 7.73 -9.26 0.68
CA GLY A 93 8.27 -8.55 -0.48
C GLY A 93 7.34 -7.48 -1.07
N LEU A 94 6.14 -7.31 -0.51
CA LEU A 94 5.11 -6.44 -1.09
C LEU A 94 5.46 -4.96 -0.91
N LEU A 95 5.56 -4.24 -2.02
CA LEU A 95 5.95 -2.83 -2.09
C LEU A 95 4.75 -1.93 -2.37
N CYS A 96 3.82 -2.38 -3.23
CA CYS A 96 2.68 -1.58 -3.68
C CYS A 96 1.37 -2.35 -3.46
N VAL A 97 0.39 -1.68 -2.86
CA VAL A 97 -0.98 -2.18 -2.74
C VAL A 97 -1.93 -1.12 -3.25
N ASN A 98 -2.62 -1.41 -4.34
CA ASN A 98 -3.68 -0.58 -4.88
C ASN A 98 -5.00 -1.36 -4.89
N LEU A 99 -5.86 -1.03 -3.94
CA LEU A 99 -7.21 -1.57 -3.78
C LEU A 99 -8.28 -0.50 -4.00
N SER A 100 -7.90 0.63 -4.60
CA SER A 100 -8.77 1.80 -4.76
C SER A 100 -10.01 1.54 -5.62
N HIS A 101 -11.03 2.39 -5.47
CA HIS A 101 -12.25 2.31 -6.28
C HIS A 101 -12.97 0.95 -6.18
N ASN A 102 -13.05 0.41 -4.97
CA ASN A 102 -13.81 -0.80 -4.66
C ASN A 102 -14.89 -0.48 -3.61
N SER A 103 -15.53 -1.49 -3.06
CA SER A 103 -16.56 -1.36 -2.02
C SER A 103 -16.17 -2.09 -0.74
N PHE A 104 -14.87 -2.05 -0.41
CA PHE A 104 -14.36 -2.57 0.87
C PHE A 104 -15.01 -1.85 2.06
N SER A 105 -15.23 -2.60 3.14
CA SER A 105 -15.89 -2.15 4.37
C SER A 105 -15.10 -2.59 5.60
N GLY A 106 -15.48 -2.08 6.78
CA GLY A 106 -14.74 -2.32 8.01
C GLY A 106 -13.47 -1.47 8.11
N GLY A 107 -12.59 -1.78 9.08
CA GLY A 107 -11.35 -1.03 9.32
C GLY A 107 -10.21 -1.40 8.38
N LEU A 108 -9.24 -0.50 8.24
CA LEU A 108 -7.95 -0.80 7.61
C LEU A 108 -7.13 -1.69 8.55
N PRO A 109 -6.68 -2.89 8.12
CA PRO A 109 -5.86 -3.75 8.97
C PRO A 109 -4.56 -3.06 9.41
N PRO A 110 -4.27 -2.97 10.73
CA PRO A 110 -3.03 -2.38 11.23
C PRO A 110 -1.78 -3.08 10.69
N GLU A 111 -1.84 -4.38 10.45
CA GLU A 111 -0.75 -5.18 9.89
C GLU A 111 -0.34 -4.67 8.49
N LEU A 112 -1.32 -4.19 7.71
CA LEU A 112 -1.09 -3.66 6.38
C LEU A 112 -0.57 -2.21 6.44
N MET A 113 -1.20 -1.37 7.26
CA MET A 113 -0.81 0.04 7.44
C MET A 113 0.61 0.18 8.02
N TYR A 114 1.02 -0.74 8.89
CA TYR A 114 2.32 -0.76 9.54
C TYR A 114 3.27 -1.82 8.97
N SER A 115 3.06 -2.24 7.73
CA SER A 115 3.91 -3.19 7.04
C SER A 115 5.37 -2.70 6.96
N ARG A 116 6.31 -3.64 7.08
CA ARG A 116 7.76 -3.38 7.01
C ARG A 116 8.29 -3.32 5.57
N SER A 117 7.45 -3.56 4.56
CA SER A 117 7.86 -3.59 3.15
C SER A 117 7.10 -2.58 2.28
N ILE A 118 5.84 -2.27 2.60
CA ILE A 118 4.96 -1.46 1.74
C ILE A 118 5.44 -0.01 1.68
N ILE A 119 5.61 0.48 0.46
CA ILE A 119 5.99 1.86 0.11
C ILE A 119 4.75 2.65 -0.30
N VAL A 120 3.83 2.02 -1.03
CA VAL A 120 2.60 2.65 -1.53
C VAL A 120 1.39 1.83 -1.07
N LEU A 121 0.49 2.49 -0.34
CA LEU A 121 -0.80 1.93 0.06
C LEU A 121 -1.92 2.86 -0.39
N ASP A 122 -2.69 2.41 -1.37
CA ASP A 122 -3.91 3.07 -1.84
C ASP A 122 -5.13 2.17 -1.60
N VAL A 123 -6.01 2.65 -0.71
CA VAL A 123 -7.31 2.02 -0.39
C VAL A 123 -8.44 3.05 -0.52
N SER A 124 -8.22 4.08 -1.34
CA SER A 124 -9.15 5.19 -1.52
C SER A 124 -10.43 4.79 -2.27
N PHE A 125 -11.45 5.64 -2.20
CA PHE A 125 -12.73 5.43 -2.87
C PHE A 125 -13.35 4.07 -2.54
N SER A 126 -13.57 3.82 -1.25
CA SER A 126 -14.22 2.62 -0.72
C SER A 126 -15.20 3.02 0.40
N ARG A 127 -15.64 2.05 1.21
CA ARG A 127 -16.53 2.25 2.37
C ARG A 127 -15.83 1.84 3.66
N LEU A 128 -14.50 1.96 3.71
CA LEU A 128 -13.73 1.65 4.92
C LEU A 128 -14.11 2.64 6.02
N SER A 129 -14.20 2.16 7.25
CA SER A 129 -14.77 2.89 8.37
C SER A 129 -14.05 2.57 9.68
N GLY A 130 -14.31 3.34 10.72
CA GLY A 130 -13.70 3.13 12.04
C GLY A 130 -12.48 4.03 12.23
N VAL A 131 -11.55 3.59 13.07
CA VAL A 131 -10.40 4.38 13.51
C VAL A 131 -9.11 3.88 12.86
N LEU A 132 -8.13 4.77 12.68
CA LEU A 132 -6.76 4.36 12.43
C LEU A 132 -6.13 3.97 13.77
N HIS A 133 -5.75 2.70 13.91
CA HIS A 133 -5.14 2.18 15.13
C HIS A 133 -3.72 2.73 15.32
N GLU A 134 -3.28 2.91 16.57
CA GLU A 134 -1.88 3.20 16.89
C GLU A 134 -0.96 2.03 16.46
N PRO A 135 0.32 2.28 16.16
CA PRO A 135 1.25 1.22 15.77
C PRO A 135 1.43 0.22 16.93
N PRO A 136 1.51 -1.10 16.63
CA PRO A 136 1.76 -2.09 17.66
C PRO A 136 3.16 -1.90 18.27
N SER A 137 3.35 -2.32 19.52
CA SER A 137 4.60 -2.12 20.27
C SER A 137 5.85 -2.72 19.62
N SER A 138 5.68 -3.63 18.65
CA SER A 138 6.75 -4.22 17.84
C SER A 138 7.31 -3.28 16.75
N VAL A 139 6.64 -2.17 16.47
CA VAL A 139 7.08 -1.14 15.53
C VAL A 139 7.90 -0.11 16.30
N THR A 140 9.21 -0.33 16.32
CA THR A 140 10.17 0.53 17.03
C THR A 140 11.02 1.38 16.09
N THR A 141 10.92 1.14 14.78
CA THR A 141 11.74 1.77 13.74
C THR A 141 10.87 2.49 12.72
N THR A 142 11.49 3.40 11.98
CA THR A 142 10.85 4.08 10.85
C THR A 142 10.38 3.07 9.80
N LEU A 143 9.16 3.26 9.30
CA LEU A 143 8.51 2.44 8.28
C LEU A 143 8.85 2.93 6.87
N PRO A 144 8.85 2.05 5.85
CA PRO A 144 9.20 2.42 4.48
C PRO A 144 8.08 3.17 3.73
N LEU A 145 6.88 3.28 4.31
CA LEU A 145 5.70 3.86 3.66
C LEU A 145 5.97 5.31 3.22
N GLN A 146 5.79 5.57 1.93
CA GLN A 146 5.98 6.88 1.29
C GLN A 146 4.65 7.48 0.83
N VAL A 147 3.71 6.66 0.38
CA VAL A 147 2.39 7.10 -0.07
C VAL A 147 1.31 6.38 0.70
N LEU A 148 0.47 7.14 1.39
CA LEU A 148 -0.74 6.66 2.01
C LEU A 148 -1.94 7.43 1.45
N ASN A 149 -2.78 6.75 0.68
CA ASN A 149 -4.03 7.29 0.17
C ASN A 149 -5.20 6.49 0.77
N ILE A 150 -5.90 7.12 1.72
CA ILE A 150 -7.10 6.60 2.40
C ILE A 150 -8.31 7.49 2.13
N SER A 151 -8.21 8.37 1.13
CA SER A 151 -9.23 9.36 0.82
C SER A 151 -10.54 8.76 0.36
N SER A 152 -11.65 9.52 0.47
CA SER A 152 -12.98 9.08 0.06
C SER A 152 -13.40 7.75 0.68
N ASN A 153 -13.36 7.71 2.01
CA ASN A 153 -13.80 6.61 2.85
C ASN A 153 -14.68 7.18 3.99
N GLN A 154 -14.94 6.37 5.03
CA GLN A 154 -15.76 6.70 6.19
C GLN A 154 -14.94 6.60 7.49
N PHE A 155 -13.61 6.80 7.43
CA PHE A 155 -12.77 6.83 8.62
C PHE A 155 -13.14 8.03 9.50
N GLY A 156 -13.02 7.87 10.81
CA GLY A 156 -13.31 8.95 11.76
C GLY A 156 -12.39 8.93 12.97
N ALA A 157 -12.86 9.58 14.04
CA ALA A 157 -12.08 9.85 15.26
C ALA A 157 -10.81 10.69 14.97
N GLU A 158 -9.97 10.83 15.98
CA GLU A 158 -8.72 11.58 15.87
C GLU A 158 -7.62 10.76 15.19
N PHE A 159 -6.66 11.45 14.57
CA PHE A 159 -5.47 10.78 14.04
C PHE A 159 -4.61 10.18 15.18
N PRO A 160 -4.10 8.95 15.02
CA PRO A 160 -3.21 8.32 16.00
C PRO A 160 -1.90 9.10 16.12
N SER A 161 -1.44 9.30 17.35
CA SER A 161 -0.37 10.25 17.66
C SER A 161 1.04 9.69 17.47
N HIS A 162 1.22 8.39 17.65
CA HIS A 162 2.52 7.71 17.52
C HIS A 162 2.80 7.27 16.10
N THR A 163 1.76 7.02 15.30
CA THR A 163 1.83 6.71 13.86
C THR A 163 2.78 7.64 13.11
N TRP A 164 2.66 8.94 13.31
CA TRP A 164 3.46 9.93 12.57
C TRP A 164 4.92 9.98 13.01
N LYS A 165 5.26 9.46 14.19
CA LYS A 165 6.65 9.35 14.65
C LYS A 165 7.39 8.21 13.94
N VAL A 166 6.66 7.18 13.49
CA VAL A 166 7.23 6.02 12.78
C VAL A 166 7.11 6.14 11.25
N MET A 167 6.25 7.03 10.73
CA MET A 167 6.08 7.30 9.30
C MET A 167 6.97 8.45 8.78
N GLN A 168 8.26 8.47 9.13
CA GLN A 168 9.17 9.57 8.76
C GLN A 168 9.58 9.58 7.27
N ASN A 169 9.29 8.50 6.53
CA ASN A 169 9.51 8.42 5.08
C ASN A 169 8.28 8.88 4.28
N LEU A 170 7.17 9.25 4.94
CA LEU A 170 5.94 9.59 4.27
C LEU A 170 6.11 10.87 3.45
N VAL A 171 5.85 10.75 2.14
CA VAL A 171 5.92 11.84 1.14
C VAL A 171 4.52 12.37 0.83
N VAL A 172 3.54 11.48 0.74
CA VAL A 172 2.15 11.81 0.44
C VAL A 172 1.23 11.20 1.48
N LEU A 173 0.43 12.05 2.11
CA LEU A 173 -0.75 11.63 2.86
C LEU A 173 -1.99 12.27 2.25
N ASN A 174 -2.87 11.45 1.69
CA ASN A 174 -4.21 11.87 1.31
C ASN A 174 -5.25 11.15 2.18
N ALA A 175 -5.85 11.89 3.09
CA ALA A 175 -6.93 11.45 3.96
C ALA A 175 -8.18 12.32 3.79
N SER A 176 -8.31 12.98 2.64
CA SER A 176 -9.45 13.83 2.32
C SER A 176 -10.76 13.03 2.21
N ASN A 177 -11.90 13.73 2.32
CA ASN A 177 -13.24 13.16 2.15
C ASN A 177 -13.46 11.95 3.07
N ASN A 178 -13.33 12.19 4.38
CA ASN A 178 -13.56 11.24 5.47
C ASN A 178 -14.33 11.97 6.59
N SER A 179 -14.41 11.37 7.77
CA SER A 179 -15.05 11.94 8.96
C SER A 179 -14.06 12.12 10.13
N PHE A 180 -12.77 12.36 9.85
CA PHE A 180 -11.76 12.58 10.90
C PHE A 180 -12.09 13.82 11.73
N THR A 181 -11.93 13.72 13.04
CA THR A 181 -12.23 14.76 14.04
C THR A 181 -10.97 15.19 14.80
N GLY A 182 -11.12 16.15 15.71
CA GLY A 182 -10.02 16.60 16.58
C GLY A 182 -9.10 17.61 15.88
N HIS A 183 -7.84 17.64 16.30
CA HIS A 183 -6.83 18.59 15.81
C HIS A 183 -5.77 17.89 14.97
N ILE A 184 -5.19 18.64 14.02
CA ILE A 184 -3.97 18.19 13.35
C ILE A 184 -2.85 18.15 14.39
N LEU A 185 -2.21 17.00 14.57
CA LEU A 185 -1.14 16.84 15.55
C LEU A 185 0.18 17.41 15.03
N PRO A 186 0.99 18.10 15.87
CA PRO A 186 2.31 18.57 15.49
C PRO A 186 3.23 17.44 14.96
N SER A 187 3.01 16.20 15.43
CA SER A 187 3.78 15.03 14.99
C SER A 187 3.59 14.70 13.51
N LEU A 188 2.45 15.05 12.91
CA LEU A 188 2.21 14.90 11.47
C LEU A 188 3.16 15.78 10.64
N CYS A 189 3.54 16.93 11.19
CA CYS A 189 4.46 17.88 10.58
C CYS A 189 5.95 17.54 10.84
N LEU A 190 6.26 16.42 11.51
CA LEU A 190 7.64 16.02 11.81
C LEU A 190 8.27 15.15 10.72
N SER A 191 7.50 14.60 9.78
CA SER A 191 8.07 13.84 8.66
C SER A 191 8.88 14.80 7.76
N PRO A 192 10.21 14.62 7.66
CA PRO A 192 11.06 15.51 6.86
C PRO A 192 10.78 15.38 5.35
N SER A 193 10.17 14.27 4.93
CA SER A 193 9.93 13.94 3.52
C SER A 193 8.54 14.35 3.03
N LEU A 194 7.64 14.81 3.92
CA LEU A 194 6.25 15.05 3.59
C LEU A 194 6.13 16.24 2.63
N ALA A 195 5.70 15.95 1.41
CA ALA A 195 5.54 16.92 0.34
C ALA A 195 4.07 17.25 0.07
N VAL A 196 3.16 16.30 0.29
CA VAL A 196 1.73 16.47 0.02
C VAL A 196 0.95 15.99 1.24
N LEU A 197 0.12 16.88 1.80
CA LEU A 197 -0.84 16.57 2.83
C LEU A 197 -2.21 17.10 2.41
N ASP A 198 -3.15 16.18 2.20
CA ASP A 198 -4.53 16.50 1.90
C ASP A 198 -5.45 15.93 2.99
N LEU A 199 -6.07 16.83 3.76
CA LEU A 199 -7.01 16.53 4.85
C LEU A 199 -8.39 17.13 4.59
N CYS A 200 -8.63 17.59 3.36
CA CYS A 200 -9.87 18.28 2.98
C CYS A 200 -11.13 17.46 3.23
N TYR A 201 -12.27 18.13 3.40
CA TYR A 201 -13.57 17.47 3.58
C TYR A 201 -13.55 16.45 4.74
N ASN A 202 -13.16 16.93 5.92
CA ASN A 202 -13.20 16.18 7.18
C ASN A 202 -13.92 17.02 8.25
N GLN A 203 -13.93 16.57 9.51
CA GLN A 203 -14.52 17.28 10.65
C GLN A 203 -13.42 17.78 11.60
N LEU A 204 -12.24 18.10 11.06
CA LEU A 204 -11.11 18.61 11.82
C LEU A 204 -11.38 20.04 12.31
N SER A 205 -10.78 20.37 13.44
CA SER A 205 -10.93 21.66 14.12
C SER A 205 -9.57 22.20 14.60
N GLY A 206 -9.53 23.46 15.04
CA GLY A 206 -8.30 24.12 15.51
C GLY A 206 -7.57 24.92 14.44
N GLY A 207 -6.24 24.81 14.37
CA GLY A 207 -5.43 25.42 13.31
C GLY A 207 -4.29 24.49 12.90
N ILE A 208 -3.59 24.80 11.81
CA ILE A 208 -2.35 24.09 11.47
C ILE A 208 -1.33 24.34 12.59
N PRO A 209 -0.74 23.29 13.20
CA PRO A 209 0.24 23.45 14.27
C PRO A 209 1.44 24.27 13.80
N ALA A 210 1.84 25.25 14.60
CA ALA A 210 3.11 25.94 14.44
C ALA A 210 4.25 25.00 14.90
N ALA A 211 4.66 24.08 14.02
CA ALA A 211 5.77 23.17 14.29
C ALA A 211 7.07 23.73 13.69
N PRO A 212 8.18 23.79 14.44
CA PRO A 212 9.50 24.12 13.89
C PRO A 212 9.97 22.97 12.99
N GLY A 213 9.61 22.99 11.70
CA GLY A 213 10.08 21.95 10.78
C GLY A 213 9.37 21.76 9.43
N GLY A 214 8.13 22.21 9.18
CA GLY A 214 7.59 21.88 7.84
C GLY A 214 6.15 22.24 7.48
N CYS A 215 5.25 22.45 8.45
CA CYS A 215 3.87 22.80 8.08
C CYS A 215 3.72 24.21 7.46
N PHE A 216 4.78 25.02 7.43
CA PHE A 216 4.82 26.31 6.71
C PHE A 216 4.61 26.18 5.20
N LEU A 217 4.99 25.05 4.57
CA LEU A 217 4.72 24.83 3.14
C LEU A 217 3.28 24.36 2.88
N LEU A 218 2.60 23.86 3.91
CA LEU A 218 1.20 23.41 3.89
C LEU A 218 0.21 24.56 4.16
N GLN A 219 0.70 25.72 4.65
CA GLN A 219 -0.10 26.91 4.97
C GLN A 219 -0.84 27.54 3.77
N ARG A 220 -0.57 27.13 2.52
CA ARG A 220 -1.26 27.67 1.34
C ARG A 220 -2.46 26.83 0.86
N ALA A 221 -2.73 25.67 1.47
CA ALA A 221 -3.78 24.75 1.02
C ALA A 221 -4.98 24.62 1.99
N VAL A 222 -4.93 25.27 3.16
CA VAL A 222 -6.02 25.20 4.15
C VAL A 222 -6.44 26.63 4.50
N SER A 223 -7.52 27.10 3.85
CA SER A 223 -8.25 28.31 4.27
C SER A 223 -8.70 28.14 5.72
N GLN A 224 -8.88 29.22 6.47
CA GLN A 224 -9.16 29.24 7.92
C GLN A 224 -10.48 28.58 8.36
N GLN A 225 -11.12 27.80 7.49
CA GLN A 225 -12.16 26.84 7.79
C GLN A 225 -11.72 25.52 7.15
N PHE A 226 -11.54 24.44 7.93
CA PHE A 226 -11.06 23.12 7.48
C PHE A 226 -11.89 22.45 6.36
N ASN A 227 -12.95 23.11 5.90
CA ASN A 227 -13.88 22.65 4.86
C ASN A 227 -13.81 23.50 3.57
N ASP A 228 -13.01 24.58 3.54
CA ASP A 228 -12.84 25.42 2.35
C ASP A 228 -11.55 25.04 1.63
N CYS A 229 -11.68 24.07 0.73
CA CYS A 229 -10.59 23.45 -0.02
C CYS A 229 -10.28 24.21 -1.31
N GLY A 230 -9.92 25.47 -1.14
CA GLY A 230 -9.35 26.28 -2.22
C GLY A 230 -8.05 25.65 -2.73
N PHE A 231 -8.16 24.93 -3.85
CA PHE A 231 -7.10 24.32 -4.67
C PHE A 231 -5.68 24.78 -4.33
N GLN A 232 -4.80 23.88 -3.86
CA GLN A 232 -3.39 23.76 -4.29
C GLN A 232 -2.77 22.46 -3.74
N LEU A 233 -2.58 21.44 -4.60
CA LEU A 233 -1.49 20.47 -4.43
C LEU A 233 -0.17 21.26 -4.57
N GLN A 234 0.50 21.59 -3.47
CA GLN A 234 1.83 22.20 -3.55
C GLN A 234 2.90 21.12 -3.47
N ARG A 235 3.63 20.97 -4.59
CA ARG A 235 4.81 20.13 -4.73
C ARG A 235 5.95 20.74 -3.90
N ALA A 236 6.29 20.15 -2.75
CA ALA A 236 7.58 20.44 -2.11
C ALA A 236 8.73 19.79 -2.91
N ARG A 237 9.90 20.42 -2.90
CA ARG A 237 11.00 20.22 -3.87
C ARG A 237 11.55 18.78 -3.93
N SER A 238 11.49 18.21 -5.14
CA SER A 238 12.51 17.42 -5.87
C SER A 238 13.09 16.13 -5.24
N GLY A 239 12.77 14.99 -5.88
CA GLY A 239 13.63 13.81 -5.97
C GLY A 239 12.85 12.49 -6.03
N SER A 240 12.86 11.82 -7.19
CA SER A 240 12.41 10.44 -7.48
C SER A 240 10.91 10.08 -7.42
N ASP A 241 10.39 9.67 -8.60
CA ASP A 241 9.41 8.61 -8.91
C ASP A 241 8.08 8.42 -8.17
N VAL A 242 7.73 9.23 -7.18
CA VAL A 242 6.44 9.06 -6.47
C VAL A 242 5.26 9.69 -7.23
N GLY A 243 5.53 10.52 -8.25
CA GLY A 243 4.52 11.29 -8.98
C GLY A 243 3.55 10.46 -9.83
N ASP A 244 3.95 9.27 -10.28
CA ASP A 244 3.15 8.46 -11.21
C ASP A 244 2.18 7.49 -10.50
N ALA A 245 2.33 7.29 -9.18
CA ALA A 245 1.47 6.40 -8.39
C ALA A 245 0.09 7.00 -8.06
N LEU A 246 -0.09 8.31 -8.27
CA LEU A 246 -1.37 9.02 -8.00
C LEU A 246 -2.15 9.36 -9.29
N GLN A 247 -1.68 8.91 -10.47
CA GLN A 247 -2.25 9.29 -11.78
C GLN A 247 -2.79 8.11 -12.61
N LYS A 248 -3.00 6.93 -12.02
CA LYS A 248 -3.69 5.81 -12.69
C LYS A 248 -4.78 5.21 -11.83
#